data_AF-A0A1G2N0G4-F1
#
_entry.id   AF-A0A1G2N0G4-F1
#
_cell.length_a   1.000
_cell.length_b   1.000
_cell.length_c   1.000
_cell.angle_alpha   90.00
_cell.angle_beta   90.00
_cell.angle_gamma   90.00
#
_symmetry.space_group_name_H-M   'P 1'
#
loop_
_entity.id
_entity.type
_entity.pdbx_description
1 polymer ?
#
loop_
_entity_poly.entity_id
_entity_poly.type
_entity_poly.pdbx_seq_one_letter_code
_entity_poly.pdbx_strand_id
1 'polypeptide(L)' 'MKQLPDDIIPVRGPKKFVIENYTYINKITGKIERFEGREEVKKDGKLIYYAVFHGGLIK' A
#
# COMPACT_ATOMS: atom_id res chain seq x y z
N MET A 1 -4.52 17.43 0.16
CA MET A 1 -3.08 17.11 0.10
C MET A 1 -2.84 16.31 -1.16
N LYS A 2 -1.95 16.75 -2.04
CA LYS A 2 -1.63 16.08 -3.31
C LYS A 2 -0.37 15.25 -3.05
N GLN A 3 -0.49 13.92 -3.03
CA GLN A 3 0.70 13.08 -2.99
C GLN A 3 1.41 13.25 -4.34
N LEU A 4 2.59 13.87 -4.32
CA LEU A 4 3.52 13.82 -5.45
C LEU A 4 3.84 12.35 -5.71
N PRO A 5 4.06 11.91 -6.96
CA PRO A 5 4.42 10.52 -7.21
C PRO A 5 5.75 10.27 -6.50
N ASP A 6 5.69 9.68 -5.32
CA ASP A 6 6.85 9.06 -4.71
C ASP A 6 7.37 8.02 -5.72
N ASP A 7 8.68 7.76 -5.72
CA ASP A 7 9.34 6.68 -6.49
C ASP A 7 8.88 5.26 -6.06
N ILE A 8 7.63 5.12 -5.62
CA ILE A 8 7.00 3.88 -5.17
C ILE A 8 6.56 3.11 -6.39
N ILE A 9 7.18 1.94 -6.58
CA ILE A 9 6.80 0.99 -7.61
C ILE A 9 6.27 -0.28 -6.93
N PRO A 10 5.02 -0.71 -7.23
CA PRO A 10 4.05 -0.10 -8.15
C PRO A 10 3.46 1.20 -7.59
N VAL A 11 3.04 2.10 -8.49
CA VAL A 11 2.33 3.34 -8.12
C VAL A 11 0.96 2.94 -7.56
N ARG A 12 0.87 2.85 -6.23
CA ARG A 12 -0.33 2.40 -5.52
C ARG A 12 -0.44 3.13 -4.19
N GLY A 13 -1.36 4.10 -4.11
CA GLY A 13 -1.71 4.82 -2.88
C GLY A 13 -0.53 5.38 -2.07
N PRO A 14 -0.80 6.00 -0.92
CA PRO A 14 0.24 6.42 0.00
C PRO A 14 0.81 5.27 0.83
N LYS A 15 2.08 5.35 1.26
CA LYS A 15 2.64 4.39 2.25
C LYS A 15 1.81 4.35 3.53
N LYS A 16 1.30 5.51 3.94
CA LYS A 16 0.45 5.66 5.11
C LYS A 16 -0.53 6.81 4.89
N PHE A 17 -1.78 6.61 5.28
CA PHE A 17 -2.79 7.66 5.34
C PHE A 17 -3.62 7.51 6.61
N VAL A 18 -3.95 8.62 7.26
CA VAL A 18 -4.69 8.64 8.52
C VAL A 18 -5.82 9.64 8.39
N ILE A 19 -7.03 9.22 8.74
CA ILE A 19 -8.21 10.07 8.83
C ILE A 19 -9.04 9.61 10.02
N GLU A 20 -9.35 10.54 10.93
CA GLU A 20 -10.06 10.24 12.19
C GLU A 20 -9.42 9.06 12.94
N ASN A 21 -10.18 8.00 13.21
CA ASN A 21 -9.73 6.76 13.83
C ASN A 21 -9.34 5.66 12.83
N TYR A 22 -9.25 5.99 11.54
CA TYR A 22 -8.82 5.08 10.50
C TYR A 22 -7.34 5.28 10.16
N THR A 23 -6.63 4.18 9.99
CA THR A 23 -5.25 4.14 9.50
C THR A 23 -5.14 3.19 8.32
N TYR A 24 -4.77 3.73 7.16
CA TYR A 24 -4.35 2.98 5.99
C TYR A 24 -2.82 2.82 5.98
N ILE A 25 -2.35 1.60 5.68
CA ILE A 25 -0.93 1.29 5.52
C ILE A 25 -0.76 0.47 4.25
N ASN A 26 0.13 0.90 3.35
CA ASN A 26 0.57 0.10 2.20
C ASN A 26 2.03 -0.28 2.36
N LYS A 27 2.32 -1.59 2.37
CA LYS A 27 3.67 -2.14 2.40
C LYS A 27 3.93 -2.92 1.12
N ILE A 28 5.04 -2.62 0.47
CA ILE A 28 5.49 -3.27 -0.77
C ILE A 28 6.89 -3.83 -0.53
N THR A 29 7.14 -5.02 -1.05
CA THR A 29 8.46 -5.67 -1.10
C THR A 29 8.76 -6.06 -2.54
N GLY A 30 10.01 -5.88 -2.98
CA GLY A 30 10.45 -6.18 -4.34
C GLY A 30 10.59 -4.93 -5.21
N LYS A 31 10.64 -5.14 -6.53
CA LYS A 31 10.83 -4.12 -7.57
C LYS A 31 9.84 -4.35 -8.71
N ILE A 32 9.84 -3.50 -9.74
CA ILE A 32 8.90 -3.60 -10.87
C ILE A 32 8.92 -4.96 -11.56
N GLU A 33 10.08 -5.62 -11.58
CA GLU A 33 10.27 -6.93 -12.21
C GLU A 33 9.49 -8.02 -11.48
N ARG A 34 9.38 -7.91 -10.14
CA ARG A 34 8.63 -8.82 -9.27
C ARG A 34 8.43 -8.16 -7.91
N PHE A 35 7.17 -7.98 -7.52
CA PHE A 35 6.80 -7.40 -6.24
C PHE A 35 5.61 -8.10 -5.61
N GLU A 36 5.52 -7.95 -4.29
CA GLU A 36 4.39 -8.35 -3.46
C GLU A 36 4.07 -7.18 -2.53
N GLY A 37 2.81 -7.01 -2.19
CA GLY A 37 2.40 -5.97 -1.27
C GLY A 37 1.15 -6.32 -0.50
N ARG A 38 0.97 -5.62 0.60
CA ARG A 38 -0.15 -5.76 1.52
C ARG A 38 -0.62 -4.38 1.92
N GLU A 39 -1.89 -4.13 1.68
CA GLU A 39 -2.58 -2.97 2.25
C GLU A 39 -3.43 -3.37 3.44
N GLU A 40 -3.48 -2.50 4.43
CA GLU A 40 -4.25 -2.67 5.65
C GLU A 40 -5.07 -1.42 5.91
N VAL A 41 -6.32 -1.59 6.33
CA VAL A 41 -7.11 -0.53 6.97
C VAL A 41 -7.39 -0.96 8.40
N LYS A 42 -7.05 -0.09 9.35
CA LYS A 42 -7.32 -0.26 10.77
C LYS A 42 -8.30 0.80 11.23
N LYS A 43 -9.24 0.43 12.09
CA LYS A 43 -10.12 1.36 12.83
C LYS A 43 -9.84 1.18 14.31
N ASP A 44 -9.56 2.27 15.02
CA ASP A 44 -9.19 2.24 16.45
C ASP A 44 -8.02 1.26 16.73
N GLY A 45 -7.05 1.21 15.80
CA GLY A 45 -5.91 0.28 15.86
C GLY A 45 -6.21 -1.18 15.50
N LYS A 46 -7.49 -1.58 15.39
CA LYS A 46 -7.90 -2.94 15.01
C LYS A 46 -7.95 -3.08 13.49
N LEU A 47 -7.34 -4.14 12.95
CA LEU A 47 -7.42 -4.47 11.53
C LEU A 47 -8.87 -4.81 11.14
N ILE A 48 -9.42 -4.07 10.17
CA ILE A 48 -10.79 -4.28 9.67
C ILE A 48 -10.82 -4.70 8.20
N TYR A 49 -9.73 -4.47 7.47
CA TYR A 49 -9.57 -4.90 6.09
C TYR A 49 -8.08 -5.10 5.78
N TYR A 50 -7.80 -6.08 4.94
CA TYR A 50 -6.52 -6.18 4.25
C TYR A 50 -6.72 -6.74 2.85
N ALA A 51 -5.81 -6.38 1.95
CA ALA A 51 -5.65 -7.06 0.67
C ALA A 51 -4.18 -7.32 0.40
N VAL A 52 -3.92 -8.47 -0.20
CA VAL A 52 -2.61 -8.83 -0.74
C VAL A 52 -2.63 -8.64 -2.24
N PHE A 53 -1.54 -8.16 -2.79
CA PHE A 53 -1.37 -7.98 -4.23
C PHE A 53 0.06 -8.39 -4.62
N HIS A 54 0.23 -8.85 -5.83
CA HIS A 54 1.53 -9.17 -6.40
C HIS A 54 1.54 -8.79 -7.87
N GLY A 55 2.72 -8.69 -8.44
CA GLY A 55 2.89 -8.35 -9.85
C GLY A 55 4.34 -8.41 -10.26
N GLY A 56 4.57 -8.10 -11.52
CA GLY A 56 5.89 -8.19 -12.13
C GLY A 56 5.78 -8.11 -13.64
N LEU A 57 6.94 -8.06 -14.30
CA LEU A 57 7.01 -8.15 -15.75
C LEU A 57 6.73 -9.60 -16.18
N ILE A 58 5.81 -9.79 -17.11
CA ILE A 58 5.54 -11.08 -17.75
C ILE A 58 6.50 -11.22 -18.94
N LYS A 59 7.10 -12.40 -19.10
CA LYS A 59 7.98 -12.76 -20.23
C LYS A 59 7.33 -13.78 -21.13
#